data_AF-A0A433BM93-F1
#
_entry.id   AF-A0A433BM93-F1
#
_cell.length_a   1.000
_cell.length_b   1.000
_cell.length_c   1.000
_cell.angle_alpha   90.00
_cell.angle_beta   90.00
_cell.angle_gamma   90.00
#
_symmetry.space_group_name_H-M   'P 1'
#
loop_
_entity.id
_entity.type
_entity.pdbx_description
1 polymer ?
#
loop_
_entity_poly.entity_id
_entity_poly.type
_entity_poly.pdbx_seq_one_letter_code
_entity_poly.pdbx_strand_id
1 'polypeptide(L)'
;MSDVRADVDRDLYVIATAGGYSCLGFKNAQAHAQQIADALGQPHLAFAQGDFGTVAGYKKYRQATAAWRHSHLHAQTYFDPDTDAQVKAVLEQCRHLRGKVRLILGNTDTGVTWLDEHAVVGIIGRSTGSMKVPLLIEDGDTGGGAILCTCILAIIDWVSGDFLYRHPAFQTPDLKLKQCQFESYRWEVTHHGKTVARFQDLGKAAAYVAFMCGETIEPRIFMS
;
A
#
# COMPACT_ATOMS: atom_id res chain seq x y z
N MET A 1 -17.21 -0.32 24.97
CA MET A 1 -17.16 0.52 23.74
C MET A 1 -15.90 1.33 23.80
N SER A 2 -15.11 1.35 22.73
CA SER A 2 -14.01 2.31 22.59
C SER A 2 -14.58 3.72 22.58
N ASP A 3 -13.97 4.64 23.33
CA ASP A 3 -14.34 6.06 23.31
C ASP A 3 -13.87 6.70 22.00
N VAL A 4 -14.74 7.49 21.36
CA VAL A 4 -14.48 8.06 20.03
C VAL A 4 -14.86 9.53 20.02
N ARG A 5 -13.91 10.36 19.60
CA ARG A 5 -14.13 11.78 19.34
C ARG A 5 -13.85 12.12 17.88
N ALA A 6 -14.58 13.11 17.36
CA ALA A 6 -14.26 13.74 16.09
C ALA A 6 -13.31 14.92 16.34
N ASP A 7 -12.17 14.94 15.67
CA ASP A 7 -11.18 16.03 15.67
C ASP A 7 -11.33 16.78 14.35
N VAL A 8 -12.17 17.82 14.35
CA VAL A 8 -12.55 18.55 13.13
C VAL A 8 -11.37 19.32 12.54
N ASP A 9 -10.47 19.82 13.39
CA ASP A 9 -9.28 20.57 12.94
C ASP A 9 -8.30 19.70 12.14
N ARG A 10 -8.34 18.38 12.35
CA ARG A 10 -7.47 17.40 11.69
C ARG A 10 -8.20 16.47 10.74
N ASP A 11 -9.48 16.70 10.49
CA ASP A 11 -10.35 15.85 9.65
C ASP A 11 -10.30 14.34 9.99
N LEU A 12 -10.23 14.00 11.27
CA LEU A 12 -10.10 12.60 11.71
C LEU A 12 -10.89 12.24 12.97
N TYR A 13 -11.27 10.97 13.06
CA TYR A 13 -11.77 10.36 14.29
C TYR A 13 -10.59 9.88 15.12
N VAL A 14 -10.57 10.22 16.41
CA VAL A 14 -9.63 9.67 17.39
C VAL A 14 -10.35 8.62 18.22
N ILE A 15 -9.82 7.41 18.19
CA ILE A 15 -10.43 6.20 18.75
C ILE A 15 -9.55 5.73 19.90
N ALA A 16 -10.05 5.81 21.12
CA ALA A 16 -9.37 5.31 22.30
C ALA A 16 -9.41 3.78 22.33
N THR A 17 -8.25 3.18 22.58
CA THR A 17 -8.06 1.73 22.76
C THR A 17 -7.37 1.49 24.10
N ALA A 18 -7.32 0.23 24.56
CA ALA A 18 -6.81 -0.11 25.89
C ALA A 18 -5.35 0.31 26.17
N GLY A 19 -4.55 0.65 25.13
CA GLY A 19 -3.15 1.04 25.27
C GLY A 19 -2.74 2.26 24.44
N GLY A 20 -3.69 3.04 23.91
CA GLY A 20 -3.38 4.21 23.08
C GLY A 20 -4.54 4.65 22.20
N TYR A 21 -4.21 5.37 21.13
CA TYR A 21 -5.19 5.91 20.20
C TYR A 21 -4.92 5.43 18.77
N SER A 22 -6.01 5.20 18.03
CA SER A 22 -5.97 5.05 16.58
C SER A 22 -6.72 6.20 15.91
N CYS A 23 -6.32 6.53 14.69
CA CYS A 23 -6.96 7.61 13.93
C CYS A 23 -7.56 7.07 12.63
N LEU A 24 -8.70 7.63 12.22
CA LEU A 24 -9.33 7.35 10.93
C LEU A 24 -9.82 8.66 10.32
N GLY A 25 -9.35 8.99 9.11
CA GLY A 25 -9.80 10.18 8.41
C GLY A 25 -11.29 10.15 8.08
N PHE A 26 -11.96 11.31 8.14
CA PHE A 26 -13.39 11.43 7.84
C PHE A 26 -13.71 10.98 6.41
N LYS A 27 -12.88 11.38 5.44
CA LYS A 27 -13.02 11.00 4.03
C LYS A 27 -12.88 9.48 3.85
N ASN A 28 -11.91 8.85 4.50
CA ASN A 28 -11.75 7.40 4.43
C ASN A 28 -12.99 6.69 4.98
N ALA A 29 -13.47 7.10 6.16
CA ALA A 29 -14.66 6.49 6.76
C ALA A 29 -15.90 6.61 5.85
N GLN A 30 -16.11 7.78 5.23
CA GLN A 30 -17.18 8.03 4.29
C GLN A 30 -17.04 7.16 3.04
N ALA A 31 -15.86 7.16 2.41
CA ALA A 31 -15.59 6.42 1.17
C ALA A 31 -15.77 4.89 1.36
N HIS A 32 -15.27 4.33 2.46
CA HIS A 32 -15.49 2.93 2.80
C HIS A 32 -16.96 2.60 3.05
N ALA A 33 -17.67 3.46 3.79
CA ALA A 33 -19.10 3.26 4.05
C ALA A 33 -19.92 3.30 2.76
N GLN A 34 -19.60 4.22 1.85
CA GLN A 34 -20.22 4.33 0.53
C GLN A 34 -19.93 3.09 -0.32
N GLN A 35 -18.66 2.69 -0.47
CA GLN A 35 -18.29 1.49 -1.23
C GLN A 35 -19.01 0.23 -0.72
N ILE A 36 -19.13 0.06 0.60
CA ILE A 36 -19.85 -1.07 1.19
C ILE A 36 -21.36 -0.97 0.93
N ALA A 37 -21.94 0.22 1.10
CA ALA A 37 -23.36 0.45 0.82
C ALA A 37 -23.70 0.08 -0.62
N ASP A 38 -22.88 0.50 -1.57
CA ASP A 38 -23.07 0.21 -3.00
C ASP A 38 -22.89 -1.27 -3.29
N ALA A 39 -21.83 -1.90 -2.78
CA ALA A 39 -21.56 -3.32 -3.00
C ALA A 39 -22.63 -4.24 -2.42
N LEU A 40 -23.26 -3.85 -1.30
CA LEU A 40 -24.33 -4.61 -0.65
C LEU A 40 -25.74 -4.23 -1.12
N GLY A 41 -25.89 -3.18 -1.93
CA GLY A 41 -27.21 -2.63 -2.29
C GLY A 41 -27.97 -2.08 -1.08
N GLN A 42 -27.26 -1.52 -0.10
CA GLN A 42 -27.79 -1.07 1.19
C GLN A 42 -27.47 0.41 1.42
N PRO A 43 -28.19 1.35 0.76
CA PRO A 43 -27.88 2.78 0.79
C PRO A 43 -27.97 3.40 2.20
N HIS A 44 -28.73 2.79 3.12
CA HIS A 44 -28.82 3.23 4.50
C HIS A 44 -27.49 3.10 5.29
N LEU A 45 -26.51 2.34 4.79
CA LEU A 45 -25.16 2.24 5.36
C LEU A 45 -24.28 3.44 5.00
N ALA A 46 -24.60 4.16 3.92
CA ALA A 46 -23.86 5.34 3.52
C ALA A 46 -24.08 6.51 4.50
N PHE A 47 -23.17 7.47 4.43
CA PHE A 47 -23.28 8.73 5.17
C PHE A 47 -24.44 9.54 4.61
N ALA A 48 -25.30 10.04 5.50
CA ALA A 48 -26.32 11.02 5.19
C ALA A 48 -25.78 12.45 5.34
N GLN A 49 -26.60 13.44 4.95
CA GLN A 49 -26.30 14.84 5.23
C GLN A 49 -26.11 15.06 6.73
N GLY A 50 -24.99 15.68 7.11
CA GLY A 50 -24.65 15.96 8.51
C GLY A 50 -23.86 14.84 9.21
N ASP A 51 -23.63 13.68 8.60
CA ASP A 51 -22.82 12.62 9.21
C ASP A 51 -21.31 12.93 9.16
N PHE A 52 -20.85 13.64 8.12
CA PHE A 52 -19.43 13.92 7.92
C PHE A 52 -18.80 14.69 9.08
N GLY A 53 -17.66 14.21 9.58
CA GLY A 53 -16.95 14.82 10.71
C GLY A 53 -17.66 14.69 12.06
N THR A 54 -18.64 13.80 12.19
CA THR A 54 -19.38 13.58 13.44
C THR A 54 -19.21 12.16 13.97
N VAL A 55 -19.42 11.99 15.28
CA VAL A 55 -19.45 10.64 15.89
C VAL A 55 -20.56 9.76 15.27
N ALA A 56 -21.63 10.36 14.74
CA ALA A 56 -22.66 9.63 13.99
C ALA A 56 -22.11 9.06 12.66
N GLY A 57 -21.30 9.83 11.93
CA GLY A 57 -20.57 9.33 10.76
C GLY A 57 -19.64 8.17 11.10
N TYR A 58 -18.91 8.23 12.21
CA TYR A 58 -18.12 7.09 12.66
C TYR A 58 -18.99 5.85 12.94
N LYS A 59 -20.17 6.03 13.56
CA LYS A 59 -21.12 4.93 13.79
C LYS A 59 -21.62 4.33 12.47
N LYS A 60 -21.89 5.15 11.45
CA LYS A 60 -22.24 4.69 10.09
C LYS A 60 -21.14 3.84 9.47
N TYR A 61 -19.89 4.30 9.52
CA TYR A 61 -18.74 3.51 9.07
C TYR A 61 -18.66 2.16 9.80
N ARG A 62 -18.84 2.16 11.13
CA ARG A 62 -18.85 0.92 11.92
C ARG A 62 -20.00 -0.01 11.53
N GLN A 63 -21.19 0.51 11.29
CA GLN A 63 -22.34 -0.28 10.80
C GLN A 63 -22.05 -0.89 9.43
N ALA A 64 -21.50 -0.12 8.50
CA ALA A 64 -21.11 -0.60 7.18
C ALA A 64 -20.06 -1.73 7.28
N THR A 65 -18.99 -1.53 8.04
CA THR A 65 -17.95 -2.57 8.22
C THR A 65 -18.48 -3.86 8.87
N ALA A 66 -19.44 -3.74 9.79
CA ALA A 66 -20.12 -4.89 10.37
C ALA A 66 -21.03 -5.59 9.35
N ALA A 67 -21.80 -4.84 8.57
CA ALA A 67 -22.63 -5.39 7.49
C ALA A 67 -21.78 -6.14 6.46
N TRP A 68 -20.64 -5.58 6.05
CA TRP A 68 -19.68 -6.26 5.18
C TRP A 68 -19.22 -7.60 5.76
N ARG A 69 -18.78 -7.61 7.03
CA ARG A 69 -18.31 -8.83 7.72
C ARG A 69 -19.35 -9.94 7.73
N HIS A 70 -20.63 -9.59 7.90
CA HIS A 70 -21.72 -10.56 7.97
C HIS A 70 -22.37 -10.86 6.61
N SER A 71 -21.87 -10.27 5.53
CA SER A 71 -22.36 -10.48 4.18
C SER A 71 -21.71 -11.70 3.50
N HIS A 72 -22.32 -12.13 2.39
CA HIS A 72 -21.73 -13.11 1.49
C HIS A 72 -20.42 -12.63 0.83
N LEU A 73 -20.18 -11.31 0.79
CA LEU A 73 -18.96 -10.71 0.22
C LEU A 73 -17.76 -10.78 1.18
N HIS A 74 -17.94 -11.14 2.46
CA HIS A 74 -16.84 -11.26 3.42
C HIS A 74 -15.75 -12.27 3.00
N ALA A 75 -16.06 -13.21 2.10
CA ALA A 75 -15.10 -14.14 1.53
C ALA A 75 -14.17 -13.52 0.47
N GLN A 76 -14.48 -12.32 -0.02
CA GLN A 76 -13.72 -11.60 -1.04
C GLN A 76 -12.62 -10.74 -0.41
N THR A 77 -11.65 -10.36 -1.24
CA THR A 77 -10.63 -9.39 -0.88
C THR A 77 -11.26 -8.00 -0.89
N TYR A 78 -11.06 -7.25 0.19
CA TYR A 78 -11.53 -5.88 0.31
C TYR A 78 -10.38 -4.94 -0.06
N PHE A 79 -10.58 -4.15 -1.11
CA PHE A 79 -9.63 -3.13 -1.54
C PHE A 79 -10.09 -1.75 -1.07
N ASP A 80 -9.14 -0.86 -0.85
CA ASP A 80 -9.45 0.52 -0.51
C ASP A 80 -10.27 1.18 -1.63
N PRO A 81 -11.16 2.13 -1.27
CA PRO A 81 -11.80 3.01 -2.22
C PRO A 81 -10.77 3.59 -3.19
N ASP A 82 -11.19 3.78 -4.44
CA ASP A 82 -10.36 4.33 -5.51
C ASP A 82 -9.18 3.46 -5.96
N THR A 83 -9.01 2.25 -5.42
CA THR A 83 -8.05 1.30 -5.99
C THR A 83 -8.45 0.97 -7.43
N ASP A 84 -7.50 1.13 -8.36
CA ASP A 84 -7.67 0.88 -9.78
C ASP A 84 -8.15 -0.56 -10.07
N ALA A 85 -9.08 -0.70 -11.02
CA ALA A 85 -9.71 -1.99 -11.30
C ALA A 85 -8.73 -3.03 -11.87
N GLN A 86 -7.75 -2.61 -12.67
CA GLN A 86 -6.71 -3.49 -13.19
C GLN A 86 -5.77 -3.92 -12.06
N VAL A 87 -5.43 -3.03 -11.13
CA VAL A 87 -4.67 -3.37 -9.92
C VAL A 87 -5.39 -4.44 -9.11
N LYS A 88 -6.70 -4.28 -8.85
CA LYS A 88 -7.51 -5.29 -8.13
C LYS A 88 -7.44 -6.65 -8.83
N ALA A 89 -7.62 -6.67 -10.14
CA ALA A 89 -7.62 -7.90 -10.93
C ALA A 89 -6.25 -8.60 -10.89
N VAL A 90 -5.16 -7.86 -11.09
CA VAL A 90 -3.80 -8.40 -11.07
C VAL A 90 -3.44 -8.93 -9.69
N LEU A 91 -3.75 -8.20 -8.61
CA LEU A 91 -3.48 -8.67 -7.24
C LEU A 91 -4.27 -9.94 -6.91
N GLU A 92 -5.54 -10.03 -7.30
CA GLU A 92 -6.31 -11.26 -7.10
C GLU A 92 -5.76 -12.43 -7.92
N GLN A 93 -5.37 -12.20 -9.17
CA GLN A 93 -4.72 -13.22 -10.00
C GLN A 93 -3.43 -13.72 -9.34
N CYS A 94 -2.57 -12.80 -8.88
CA CYS A 94 -1.33 -13.15 -8.18
C CYS A 94 -1.61 -13.93 -6.90
N ARG A 95 -2.64 -13.55 -6.14
CA ARG A 95 -3.07 -14.26 -4.92
C ARG A 95 -3.49 -15.71 -5.20
N HIS A 96 -4.16 -15.94 -6.33
CA HIS A 96 -4.59 -17.26 -6.75
C HIS A 96 -3.44 -18.12 -7.28
N LEU A 97 -2.58 -17.54 -8.12
CA LEU A 97 -1.44 -18.23 -8.72
C LEU A 97 -0.28 -18.44 -7.76
N ARG A 98 -0.24 -17.70 -6.65
CA ARG A 98 0.85 -17.73 -5.65
C ARG A 98 2.20 -17.36 -6.26
N GLY A 99 2.19 -16.56 -7.32
CA GLY A 99 3.38 -16.01 -7.95
C GLY A 99 4.04 -14.97 -7.04
N LYS A 100 5.37 -15.01 -6.99
CA LYS A 100 6.17 -13.98 -6.32
C LYS A 100 6.18 -12.74 -7.21
N VAL A 101 5.89 -11.60 -6.62
CA VAL A 101 5.83 -10.32 -7.31
C VAL A 101 6.71 -9.30 -6.62
N ARG A 102 7.00 -8.25 -7.36
CA ARG A 102 7.51 -7.00 -6.83
C ARG A 102 6.50 -5.89 -7.02
N LEU A 103 6.34 -5.08 -5.98
CA LEU A 103 5.53 -3.87 -5.99
C LEU A 103 6.45 -2.65 -6.12
N ILE A 104 6.06 -1.69 -6.95
CA ILE A 104 6.61 -0.33 -6.92
C ILE A 104 5.49 0.58 -6.44
N LEU A 105 5.69 1.18 -5.27
CA LEU A 105 4.76 2.13 -4.66
C LEU A 105 5.21 3.57 -4.90
N GLY A 106 4.25 4.48 -4.90
CA GLY A 106 4.50 5.90 -5.04
C GLY A 106 3.24 6.73 -5.15
N ASN A 107 3.42 7.97 -5.57
CA ASN A 107 2.33 8.88 -5.86
C ASN A 107 1.78 8.58 -7.27
N THR A 108 0.54 8.09 -7.36
CA THR A 108 -0.13 7.75 -8.62
C THR A 108 -0.52 8.98 -9.44
N ASP A 109 -0.75 10.14 -8.81
CA ASP A 109 -1.03 11.40 -9.52
C ASP A 109 0.20 11.91 -10.29
N THR A 110 1.40 11.80 -9.69
CA THR A 110 2.65 12.27 -10.32
C THR A 110 3.43 11.18 -11.03
N GLY A 111 3.18 9.91 -10.70
CA GLY A 111 3.93 8.76 -11.19
C GLY A 111 5.28 8.53 -10.51
N VAL A 112 5.59 9.27 -9.44
CA VAL A 112 6.89 9.25 -8.77
C VAL A 112 6.90 8.18 -7.68
N THR A 113 7.88 7.28 -7.75
CA THR A 113 8.08 6.23 -6.74
C THR A 113 8.67 6.77 -5.44
N TRP A 114 8.34 6.12 -4.32
CA TRP A 114 8.94 6.40 -3.01
C TRP A 114 10.29 5.72 -2.79
N LEU A 115 10.76 4.90 -3.74
CA LEU A 115 12.03 4.17 -3.66
C LEU A 115 12.10 3.24 -2.43
N ASP A 116 10.98 2.60 -2.09
CA ASP A 116 10.92 1.67 -0.96
C ASP A 116 11.78 0.41 -1.22
N GLU A 117 12.60 0.07 -0.23
CA GLU A 117 13.52 -1.06 -0.28
C GLU A 117 12.93 -2.32 0.40
N HIS A 118 12.08 -2.10 1.40
CA HIS A 118 11.53 -3.14 2.26
C HIS A 118 10.04 -3.37 1.98
N ALA A 119 9.52 -4.56 2.28
CA ALA A 119 8.10 -4.87 2.11
C ALA A 119 7.57 -4.58 0.69
N VAL A 120 8.41 -4.84 -0.32
CA VAL A 120 8.10 -4.63 -1.75
C VAL A 120 8.22 -5.90 -2.60
N VAL A 121 8.72 -7.00 -2.05
CA VAL A 121 8.85 -8.29 -2.75
C VAL A 121 8.21 -9.41 -1.94
N GLY A 122 7.36 -10.24 -2.56
CA GLY A 122 6.69 -11.34 -1.87
C GLY A 122 5.55 -11.95 -2.67
N ILE A 123 4.75 -12.81 -2.04
CA ILE A 123 3.50 -13.34 -2.60
C ILE A 123 2.31 -12.51 -2.13
N ILE A 124 1.25 -12.47 -2.94
CA ILE A 124 0.00 -11.84 -2.53
C ILE A 124 -0.80 -12.78 -1.63
N GLY A 125 -1.02 -12.33 -0.40
CA GLY A 125 -1.88 -12.97 0.58
C GLY A 125 -3.12 -12.14 0.88
N ARG A 126 -3.83 -12.53 1.94
CA ARG A 126 -5.03 -11.83 2.40
C ARG A 126 -5.19 -11.94 3.90
N SER A 127 -5.56 -10.84 4.54
CA SER A 127 -5.80 -10.80 5.98
C SER A 127 -7.05 -11.59 6.40
N THR A 128 -7.13 -11.86 7.71
CA THR A 128 -8.26 -12.54 8.35
C THR A 128 -9.25 -11.57 9.02
N GLY A 129 -9.04 -10.26 8.84
CA GLY A 129 -9.84 -9.20 9.43
C GLY A 129 -11.27 -9.12 8.88
N SER A 130 -12.07 -8.20 9.43
CA SER A 130 -13.47 -7.99 9.01
C SER A 130 -13.57 -7.54 7.55
N MET A 131 -12.67 -6.64 7.15
CA MET A 131 -12.38 -6.30 5.75
C MET A 131 -11.07 -6.97 5.39
N LYS A 132 -11.12 -7.98 4.53
CA LYS A 132 -9.95 -8.82 4.22
C LYS A 132 -9.06 -8.14 3.20
N VAL A 133 -8.19 -7.25 3.66
CA VAL A 133 -7.23 -6.52 2.82
C VAL A 133 -6.16 -7.44 2.22
N PRO A 134 -5.66 -7.12 1.02
CA PRO A 134 -4.53 -7.83 0.42
C PRO A 134 -3.25 -7.56 1.22
N LEU A 135 -2.42 -8.59 1.35
CA LEU A 135 -1.15 -8.54 2.06
C LEU A 135 -0.01 -8.86 1.11
N LEU A 136 1.14 -8.24 1.30
CA LEU A 136 2.39 -8.72 0.72
C LEU A 136 3.10 -9.58 1.77
N ILE A 137 3.27 -10.86 1.48
CA ILE A 137 3.89 -11.83 2.39
C ILE A 137 5.29 -12.16 1.85
N GLU A 138 6.31 -11.83 2.63
CA GLU A 138 7.71 -12.11 2.28
C GLU A 138 8.03 -13.61 2.40
N ASP A 139 9.11 -14.05 1.75
CA ASP A 139 9.51 -15.45 1.77
C ASP A 139 9.83 -15.92 3.20
N GLY A 140 9.18 -17.01 3.62
CA GLY A 140 9.35 -17.57 4.96
C GLY A 140 8.36 -17.04 6.00
N ASP A 141 7.62 -15.97 5.69
CA ASP A 141 6.61 -15.42 6.58
C ASP A 141 5.24 -16.09 6.39
N THR A 142 4.43 -16.01 7.45
CA THR A 142 3.04 -16.50 7.47
C THR A 142 2.01 -15.37 7.43
N GLY A 143 2.48 -14.13 7.42
CA GLY A 143 1.70 -12.90 7.37
C GLY A 143 2.53 -11.77 6.74
N GLY A 144 1.95 -10.59 6.62
CA GLY A 144 2.64 -9.50 5.94
C GLY A 144 1.93 -8.16 6.07
N GLY A 145 2.55 -7.11 5.54
CA GLY A 145 2.00 -5.77 5.54
C GLY A 145 0.79 -5.64 4.61
N ALA A 146 -0.20 -4.83 5.02
CA ALA A 146 -1.28 -4.45 4.12
C ALA A 146 -0.72 -3.60 2.99
N ILE A 147 -1.12 -3.91 1.75
CA ILE A 147 -0.64 -3.20 0.56
C ILE A 147 -1.41 -1.89 0.43
N LEU A 148 -0.69 -0.79 0.19
CA LEU A 148 -1.27 0.51 -0.17
C LEU A 148 -1.73 0.47 -1.63
N CYS A 149 -2.86 -0.18 -1.91
CA CYS A 149 -3.28 -0.51 -3.26
C CYS A 149 -3.54 0.71 -4.16
N THR A 150 -3.96 1.84 -3.58
CA THR A 150 -4.16 3.12 -4.28
C THR A 150 -2.86 3.81 -4.68
N CYS A 151 -1.71 3.33 -4.18
CA CYS A 151 -0.38 3.88 -4.41
C CYS A 151 0.49 2.98 -5.30
N ILE A 152 -0.09 1.95 -5.93
CA ILE A 152 0.66 1.03 -6.80
C ILE A 152 0.96 1.73 -8.14
N LEU A 153 2.26 1.86 -8.44
CA LEU A 153 2.76 2.32 -9.73
C LEU A 153 3.11 1.16 -10.67
N ALA A 154 3.56 0.03 -10.13
CA ALA A 154 3.80 -1.17 -10.91
C ALA A 154 3.68 -2.44 -10.09
N ILE A 155 3.29 -3.53 -10.77
CA ILE A 155 3.37 -4.91 -10.27
C ILE A 155 4.19 -5.67 -11.29
N ILE A 156 5.31 -6.25 -10.84
CA ILE A 156 6.29 -6.94 -11.69
C ILE A 156 6.32 -8.40 -11.28
N ASP A 157 6.24 -9.32 -12.25
CA ASP A 157 6.48 -10.73 -11.99
C ASP A 157 7.94 -10.94 -11.59
N TRP A 158 8.18 -11.56 -10.43
CA TRP A 158 9.54 -11.69 -9.91
C TRP A 158 10.44 -12.58 -10.77
N VAL A 159 9.85 -13.58 -11.45
CA VAL A 159 10.61 -14.59 -12.19
C VAL A 159 10.95 -14.09 -13.59
N SER A 160 9.98 -13.55 -14.32
CA SER A 160 10.21 -13.07 -15.68
C SER A 160 10.71 -11.64 -15.76
N GLY A 161 10.44 -10.81 -14.73
CA GLY A 161 10.70 -9.37 -14.77
C GLY A 161 9.65 -8.59 -15.56
N ASP A 162 8.57 -9.23 -16.03
CA ASP A 162 7.53 -8.57 -16.81
C ASP A 162 6.62 -7.72 -15.93
N PHE A 163 6.17 -6.59 -16.48
CA PHE A 163 5.11 -5.80 -15.87
C PHE A 163 3.76 -6.52 -16.01
N LEU A 164 3.23 -7.00 -14.90
CA LEU A 164 1.84 -7.46 -14.78
C LEU A 164 0.87 -6.27 -14.72
N TYR A 165 1.35 -5.16 -14.16
CA TYR A 165 0.68 -3.87 -14.15
C TYR A 165 1.71 -2.74 -14.22
N ARG A 166 1.39 -1.68 -14.97
CA ARG A 166 2.17 -0.44 -15.02
C ARG A 166 1.21 0.74 -15.08
N HIS A 167 1.22 1.57 -14.04
CA HIS A 167 0.40 2.78 -13.99
C HIS A 167 0.79 3.72 -15.16
N PRO A 168 -0.16 4.35 -15.87
CA PRO A 168 0.15 5.18 -17.03
C PRO A 168 1.09 6.35 -16.72
N ALA A 169 0.98 6.94 -15.54
CA ALA A 169 1.85 8.03 -15.09
C ALA A 169 3.24 7.56 -14.64
N PHE A 170 3.48 6.25 -14.45
CA PHE A 170 4.71 5.76 -13.82
C PHE A 170 5.98 6.22 -14.55
N GLN A 171 6.84 6.90 -13.80
CA GLN A 171 8.14 7.37 -14.23
C GLN A 171 9.23 6.50 -13.61
N THR A 172 10.07 5.90 -14.45
CA THR A 172 11.28 5.24 -13.98
C THR A 172 12.17 6.28 -13.29
N PRO A 173 12.68 6.01 -12.06
CA PRO A 173 13.47 6.99 -11.33
C PRO A 173 14.80 7.31 -12.04
N ASP A 174 15.16 8.60 -12.13
CA ASP A 174 16.44 9.08 -12.68
C ASP A 174 17.54 8.98 -11.60
N LEU A 175 17.99 7.75 -11.33
CA LEU A 175 19.04 7.49 -10.37
C LEU A 175 20.43 7.61 -11.00
N LYS A 176 21.30 8.39 -10.35
CA LYS A 176 22.68 8.60 -10.79
C LYS A 176 23.65 8.08 -9.76
N LEU A 177 24.50 7.16 -10.20
CA LEU A 177 25.60 6.61 -9.44
C LEU A 177 26.86 7.48 -9.63
N LYS A 178 27.49 7.88 -8.53
CA LYS A 178 28.71 8.70 -8.53
C LYS A 178 29.70 8.19 -7.51
N GLN A 179 30.99 8.42 -7.75
CA GLN A 179 32.01 8.24 -6.71
C GLN A 179 31.90 9.37 -5.68
N CYS A 180 32.07 9.02 -4.41
CA CYS A 180 32.14 9.96 -3.30
C CYS A 180 33.33 9.59 -2.40
N GLN A 181 33.83 10.56 -1.64
CA GLN A 181 34.93 10.37 -0.70
C GLN A 181 34.41 10.64 0.72
N PHE A 182 33.71 9.66 1.28
CA PHE A 182 33.37 9.61 2.71
C PHE A 182 34.13 8.45 3.36
N GLU A 183 34.45 8.55 4.65
CA GLU A 183 35.35 7.61 5.33
C GLU A 183 34.99 6.13 5.10
N SER A 184 33.70 5.81 5.12
CA SER A 184 33.18 4.45 4.98
C SER A 184 32.34 4.22 3.73
N TYR A 185 32.30 5.14 2.76
CA TYR A 185 31.52 4.99 1.53
C TYR A 185 32.26 5.56 0.31
N ARG A 186 32.23 4.81 -0.80
CA ARG A 186 32.93 5.16 -2.05
C ARG A 186 31.96 5.51 -3.17
N TRP A 187 30.70 5.13 -3.02
CA TRP A 187 29.66 5.29 -4.03
C TRP A 187 28.42 5.94 -3.43
N GLU A 188 27.84 6.85 -4.18
CA GLU A 188 26.61 7.56 -3.83
C GLU A 188 25.60 7.44 -4.96
N VAL A 189 24.36 7.10 -4.60
CA VAL A 189 23.21 7.12 -5.50
C VAL A 189 22.41 8.38 -5.22
N THR A 190 22.14 9.14 -6.27
CA THR A 190 21.40 10.40 -6.19
C THR A 190 20.13 10.36 -7.04
N HIS A 191 19.06 10.96 -6.53
CA HIS A 191 17.80 11.18 -7.23
C HIS A 191 17.49 12.68 -7.20
N HIS A 192 17.33 13.29 -8.38
CA HIS A 192 17.15 14.76 -8.51
C HIS A 192 18.18 15.58 -7.72
N GLY A 193 19.44 15.14 -7.73
CA GLY A 193 20.55 15.83 -7.04
C GLY A 193 20.61 15.64 -5.53
N LYS A 194 19.67 14.90 -4.92
CA LYS A 194 19.71 14.51 -3.50
C LYS A 194 20.22 13.09 -3.35
N THR A 195 21.09 12.86 -2.36
CA THR A 195 21.53 11.51 -1.99
C THR A 195 20.35 10.69 -1.47
N VAL A 196 20.17 9.49 -2.02
CA VAL A 196 19.17 8.52 -1.55
C VAL A 196 19.81 7.31 -0.89
N ALA A 197 21.02 6.91 -1.31
CA ALA A 197 21.77 5.81 -0.70
C ALA A 197 23.28 5.97 -0.90
N ARG A 198 24.08 5.30 -0.06
CA ARG A 198 25.54 5.24 -0.16
C ARG A 198 26.04 3.82 0.07
N PHE A 199 27.09 3.44 -0.65
CA PHE A 199 27.64 2.10 -0.65
C PHE A 199 29.18 2.12 -0.63
N GLN A 200 29.77 1.10 -0.03
CA GLN A 200 31.21 0.84 -0.10
C GLN A 200 31.61 0.22 -1.43
N ASP A 201 30.76 -0.69 -1.91
CA ASP A 201 30.99 -1.52 -3.09
C ASP A 201 30.21 -1.01 -4.30
N LEU A 202 30.85 -1.05 -5.47
CA LEU A 202 30.24 -0.63 -6.74
C LEU A 202 29.12 -1.59 -7.15
N GLY A 203 29.33 -2.90 -6.96
CA GLY A 203 28.36 -3.93 -7.31
C GLY A 203 27.05 -3.76 -6.53
N LYS A 204 27.14 -3.53 -5.21
CA LYS A 204 25.97 -3.23 -4.36
C LYS A 204 25.25 -1.95 -4.80
N ALA A 205 25.99 -0.89 -5.12
CA ALA A 205 25.39 0.35 -5.59
C ALA A 205 24.68 0.20 -6.94
N ALA A 206 25.27 -0.58 -7.87
CA ALA A 206 24.66 -0.87 -9.15
C ALA A 206 23.42 -1.77 -9.01
N ALA A 207 23.49 -2.79 -8.15
CA ALA A 207 22.37 -3.66 -7.81
C ALA A 207 21.20 -2.87 -7.19
N TYR A 208 21.50 -1.91 -6.32
CA TYR A 208 20.52 -0.99 -5.76
C TYR A 208 19.81 -0.17 -6.85
N VAL A 209 20.58 0.45 -7.76
CA VAL A 209 20.00 1.26 -8.85
C VAL A 209 19.12 0.39 -9.76
N ALA A 210 19.63 -0.76 -10.18
CA ALA A 210 18.89 -1.69 -11.02
C ALA A 210 17.60 -2.15 -10.33
N PHE A 211 17.68 -2.52 -9.04
CA PHE A 211 16.50 -2.79 -8.23
C PHE A 211 15.56 -1.59 -8.28
N MET A 212 15.95 -0.39 -7.84
CA MET A 212 15.04 0.77 -7.84
C MET A 212 14.41 1.13 -9.19
N CYS A 213 15.06 0.79 -10.30
CA CYS A 213 14.52 0.98 -11.66
C CYS A 213 13.56 -0.13 -12.13
N GLY A 214 13.34 -1.18 -11.34
CA GLY A 214 12.35 -2.24 -11.58
C GLY A 214 12.93 -3.64 -11.75
N GLU A 215 14.25 -3.81 -11.78
CA GLU A 215 14.87 -5.13 -11.98
C GLU A 215 14.62 -6.07 -10.79
N THR A 216 14.47 -7.37 -11.07
CA THR A 216 14.19 -8.40 -10.06
C THR A 216 15.48 -8.89 -9.39
N ILE A 217 16.08 -8.00 -8.59
CA ILE A 217 17.31 -8.27 -7.84
C ILE A 217 16.99 -8.52 -6.37
N GLU A 218 17.50 -9.62 -5.80
CA GLU A 218 17.36 -9.94 -4.38
C GLU A 218 17.86 -8.79 -3.48
N PRO A 219 16.97 -8.09 -2.72
CA PRO A 219 17.35 -6.88 -2.00
C PRO A 219 18.47 -7.07 -0.98
N ARG A 220 18.56 -8.26 -0.38
CA ARG A 220 19.62 -8.63 0.57
C ARG A 220 21.04 -8.49 -0.01
N ILE A 221 21.20 -8.49 -1.34
CA ILE A 221 22.48 -8.28 -2.01
C ILE A 221 23.07 -6.90 -1.68
N PHE A 222 22.24 -5.85 -1.64
CA PHE A 222 22.70 -4.47 -1.44
C PHE A 222 22.40 -3.90 -0.05
N MET A 223 21.54 -4.52 0.74
CA MET A 223 21.21 -4.08 2.12
C MET A 223 22.27 -4.45 3.17
N SER A 224 23.31 -5.21 2.81
CA SER A 224 24.37 -5.67 3.73
C SER A 224 25.61 -4.78 3.77
#